data_AF-A0A1B8C4G3-F1
#
_entry.id   AF-A0A1B8C4G3-F1
#
_cell.length_a   1.000
_cell.length_b   1.000
_cell.length_c   1.000
_cell.angle_alpha   90.00
_cell.angle_beta   90.00
_cell.angle_gamma   90.00
#
_symmetry.space_group_name_H-M   'P 1'
#
loop_
_entity.id
_entity.type
_entity.pdbx_description
1 polymer ?
#
loop_
_entity_poly.entity_id
_entity_poly.type
_entity_poly.pdbx_seq_one_letter_code
_entity_poly.pdbx_strand_id
1 'polypeptide(L)'
;MSSAPSLTPAQIEAFHRDGYLIIPNALDSQTVAALLAETHSLLENFSIEDHPMTRFSTGEGEGVEHVGDDYFLESGDKVRFFFEEDAFDSTGKLQYPKHRAINKIGHSLHTLSPPFASLLTPTTSPAPSTIARSLGLSSPQVLQSMVICKQPEIGAAVPPHQDSTFLYTSPPSALGFWYALEDATRENGCLSFLPGSHKWAAVGKRFVRKADGSGTEFVENEGPKFPAGQGGGKEGEEGGEYVMGEVKAGSLVLIHGNLLHKSERNTSGKGRIIYTFHAIEGDAVYDERNWLQPPAGGFTKI
;
A
#
# COMPACT_ATOMS: atom_id res chain seq x y z
N MET A 1 -30.78 4.54 -13.00
CA MET A 1 -29.36 4.64 -12.63
C MET A 1 -28.95 3.26 -12.16
N SER A 2 -28.33 2.46 -13.04
CA SER A 2 -27.86 1.12 -12.66
C SER A 2 -26.70 1.32 -11.70
N SER A 3 -26.84 0.92 -10.44
CA SER A 3 -25.70 0.85 -9.52
C SER A 3 -24.67 -0.08 -10.15
N ALA A 4 -23.41 0.37 -10.27
CA ALA A 4 -22.31 -0.52 -10.62
C ALA A 4 -22.33 -1.73 -9.67
N PRO A 5 -21.99 -2.94 -10.12
CA PRO A 5 -22.10 -4.12 -9.28
C PRO A 5 -21.18 -3.98 -8.06
N SER A 6 -21.79 -4.04 -6.88
CA SER A 6 -21.12 -4.21 -5.60
C SER A 6 -20.43 -5.57 -5.54
N LEU A 7 -19.56 -5.76 -4.55
CA LEU A 7 -19.10 -7.10 -4.21
C LEU A 7 -20.31 -8.02 -3.97
N THR A 8 -20.20 -9.28 -4.40
CA THR A 8 -21.22 -10.29 -4.10
C THR A 8 -21.22 -10.64 -2.60
N PRO A 9 -22.34 -11.13 -2.04
CA PRO A 9 -22.37 -11.59 -0.65
C PRO A 9 -21.25 -12.58 -0.31
N ALA A 10 -20.96 -13.53 -1.19
CA ALA A 10 -19.88 -14.50 -1.00
C ALA A 10 -18.48 -13.85 -0.99
N GLN A 11 -18.25 -12.79 -1.78
CA GLN A 11 -17.01 -12.04 -1.77
C GLN A 11 -16.85 -11.23 -0.46
N ILE A 12 -17.93 -10.64 0.03
CA ILE A 12 -17.96 -9.93 1.32
C ILE A 12 -17.66 -10.90 2.46
N GLU A 13 -18.32 -12.06 2.47
CA GLU A 13 -18.06 -13.12 3.46
C GLU A 13 -16.61 -13.62 3.41
N ALA A 14 -16.05 -13.82 2.21
CA ALA A 14 -14.64 -14.23 2.06
C ALA A 14 -13.68 -13.16 2.60
N PHE A 15 -13.91 -11.88 2.29
CA PHE A 15 -13.09 -10.79 2.82
C PHE A 15 -13.16 -10.72 4.35
N HIS A 16 -14.35 -10.84 4.96
CA HIS A 16 -14.47 -10.86 6.42
C HIS A 16 -13.88 -12.11 7.05
N ARG A 17 -13.94 -13.26 6.36
CA ARG A 17 -13.33 -14.51 6.84
C ARG A 17 -11.81 -14.40 6.85
N ASP A 18 -11.21 -14.00 5.73
CA ASP A 18 -9.78 -14.16 5.44
C ASP A 18 -8.98 -12.87 5.62
N GLY A 19 -9.63 -11.70 5.60
CA GLY A 19 -9.00 -10.38 5.70
C GLY A 19 -8.42 -9.87 4.38
N TYR A 20 -8.54 -10.64 3.30
CA TYR A 20 -8.24 -10.21 1.94
C TYR A 20 -9.23 -10.81 0.94
N LEU A 21 -9.26 -10.27 -0.27
CA LEU A 21 -10.03 -10.81 -1.37
C LEU A 21 -9.28 -10.59 -2.70
N ILE A 22 -9.14 -11.65 -3.49
CA ILE A 22 -8.59 -11.57 -4.86
C ILE A 22 -9.75 -11.52 -5.85
N ILE A 23 -9.77 -10.48 -6.69
CA ILE A 23 -10.74 -10.26 -7.76
C ILE A 23 -9.96 -10.28 -9.09
N PRO A 24 -9.99 -11.40 -9.83
CA PRO A 24 -9.30 -11.49 -11.11
C PRO A 24 -9.98 -10.60 -12.17
N ASN A 25 -9.19 -10.10 -13.13
CA ASN A 25 -9.67 -9.28 -14.25
C ASN A 25 -10.48 -8.03 -13.80
N ALA A 26 -10.08 -7.41 -12.68
CA ALA A 26 -10.70 -6.20 -12.18
C ALA A 26 -10.38 -4.97 -13.05
N LEU A 27 -9.24 -4.98 -13.73
CA LEU A 27 -8.89 -4.03 -14.79
C LEU A 27 -8.78 -4.76 -16.12
N ASP A 28 -9.26 -4.12 -17.18
CA ASP A 28 -9.03 -4.59 -18.55
C ASP A 28 -7.57 -4.33 -18.99
N SER A 29 -7.17 -5.01 -20.06
CA SER A 29 -5.80 -4.92 -20.57
C SER A 29 -5.42 -3.52 -21.06
N GLN A 30 -6.39 -2.72 -21.52
CA GLN A 30 -6.14 -1.36 -21.99
C GLN A 30 -5.81 -0.43 -20.82
N THR A 31 -6.55 -0.56 -19.73
CA THR A 31 -6.32 0.17 -18.48
C THR A 31 -4.97 -0.22 -17.88
N VAL A 32 -4.68 -1.53 -17.79
CA VAL A 32 -3.36 -2.01 -17.33
C VAL A 32 -2.22 -1.43 -18.18
N ALA A 33 -2.35 -1.47 -19.51
CA ALA A 33 -1.32 -0.92 -20.40
C ALA A 33 -1.13 0.59 -20.23
N ALA A 34 -2.20 1.36 -20.01
CA ALA A 34 -2.11 2.79 -19.79
C ALA A 34 -1.40 3.13 -18.47
N LEU A 35 -1.68 2.40 -17.39
CA LEU A 35 -1.03 2.59 -16.09
C LEU A 35 0.45 2.17 -16.11
N LEU A 36 0.79 1.10 -16.84
CA LEU A 36 2.18 0.71 -17.09
C LEU A 36 2.93 1.75 -17.91
N ALA A 37 2.33 2.25 -18.99
CA ALA A 37 2.94 3.28 -19.84
C ALA A 37 3.24 4.56 -19.04
N GLU A 38 2.30 4.99 -18.20
CA GLU A 38 2.51 6.12 -17.28
C GLU A 38 3.62 5.82 -16.27
N THR A 39 3.64 4.62 -15.68
CA THR A 39 4.70 4.19 -14.75
C THR A 39 6.08 4.27 -15.39
N HIS A 40 6.25 3.72 -16.60
CA HIS A 40 7.51 3.77 -17.33
C HIS A 40 7.91 5.22 -17.62
N SER A 41 6.98 6.02 -18.17
CA SER A 41 7.20 7.45 -18.40
C SER A 41 7.70 8.18 -17.15
N LEU A 42 7.11 7.94 -15.98
CA LEU A 42 7.56 8.51 -14.71
C LEU A 42 8.99 8.06 -14.36
N LEU A 43 9.29 6.76 -14.48
CA LEU A 43 10.61 6.18 -14.21
C LEU A 43 11.71 6.65 -15.18
N GLU A 44 11.37 6.92 -16.44
CA GLU A 44 12.32 7.45 -17.42
C GLU A 44 12.60 8.94 -17.19
N ASN A 45 11.56 9.71 -16.88
CA ASN A 45 11.62 11.17 -16.93
C ASN A 45 11.95 11.86 -15.60
N PHE A 46 11.92 11.16 -14.46
CA PHE A 46 12.26 11.81 -13.17
C PHE A 46 13.71 12.29 -13.12
N SER A 47 13.95 13.48 -12.57
CA SER A 47 15.30 14.01 -12.39
C SER A 47 15.98 13.39 -11.18
N ILE A 48 17.28 13.09 -11.32
CA ILE A 48 18.14 12.71 -10.20
C ILE A 48 19.01 13.87 -9.71
N GLU A 49 19.07 15.00 -10.45
CA GLU A 49 19.98 16.11 -10.16
C GLU A 49 19.67 16.76 -8.81
N ASP A 50 18.37 16.94 -8.51
CA ASP A 50 17.88 17.52 -7.25
C ASP A 50 17.32 16.44 -6.31
N HIS A 51 17.54 15.16 -6.61
CA HIS A 51 17.00 14.06 -5.81
C HIS A 51 17.92 13.74 -4.63
N PRO A 52 17.42 13.68 -3.39
CA PRO A 52 18.22 13.35 -2.19
C PRO A 52 18.69 11.89 -2.11
N MET A 53 18.55 11.10 -3.18
CA MET A 53 18.80 9.66 -3.22
C MET A 53 18.14 8.85 -2.08
N THR A 54 16.99 9.31 -1.56
CA THR A 54 16.24 8.67 -0.48
C THR A 54 15.95 7.21 -0.79
N ARG A 55 16.30 6.33 0.17
CA ARG A 55 16.12 4.88 0.08
C ARG A 55 14.85 4.48 0.82
N PHE A 56 14.15 3.47 0.30
CA PHE A 56 13.02 2.88 1.02
C PHE A 56 13.51 1.78 1.97
N SER A 57 13.16 1.90 3.25
CA SER A 57 13.36 0.86 4.26
C SER A 57 12.07 0.63 5.04
N THR A 58 11.73 -0.62 5.31
CA THR A 58 10.55 -0.99 6.13
C THR A 58 10.84 -0.99 7.63
N GLY A 59 12.10 -0.76 8.02
CA GLY A 59 12.48 -0.31 9.36
C GLY A 59 12.09 -1.23 10.51
N GLU A 60 12.78 -2.36 10.67
CA GLU A 60 13.00 -2.96 11.99
C GLU A 60 14.48 -3.36 12.11
N GLY A 61 15.31 -2.49 12.72
CA GLY A 61 16.73 -2.73 12.97
C GLY A 61 17.36 -1.64 13.84
N GLU A 62 18.12 -2.04 14.87
CA GLU A 62 18.90 -1.11 15.70
C GLU A 62 20.00 -0.43 14.87
N GLY A 63 20.12 0.90 14.96
CA GLY A 63 21.21 1.66 14.34
C GLY A 63 21.00 2.08 12.88
N VAL A 64 19.82 1.81 12.29
CA VAL A 64 19.43 2.41 11.01
C VAL A 64 18.81 3.77 11.31
N GLU A 65 19.42 4.87 10.85
CA GLU A 65 18.70 6.14 10.75
C GLU A 65 17.47 5.88 9.86
N HIS A 66 16.29 5.79 10.50
CA HIS A 66 15.03 5.63 9.79
C HIS A 66 14.95 6.68 8.69
N VAL A 67 14.46 6.28 7.50
CA VAL A 67 14.25 7.15 6.32
C VAL A 67 13.83 8.55 6.78
N GLY A 68 14.79 9.45 6.74
CA GLY A 68 14.86 10.63 7.60
C GLY A 68 15.20 11.86 6.78
N ASP A 69 14.39 12.16 5.78
CA ASP A 69 14.41 13.45 5.12
C ASP A 69 13.00 13.97 4.88
N ASP A 70 12.88 15.29 4.82
CA ASP A 70 11.67 16.02 4.43
C ASP A 70 11.11 15.51 3.08
N TYR A 71 11.96 14.86 2.28
CA TYR A 71 11.56 14.20 1.05
C TYR A 71 10.58 13.04 1.25
N PHE A 72 10.71 12.22 2.29
CA PHE A 72 9.65 11.26 2.62
C PHE A 72 8.46 11.94 3.31
N LEU A 73 8.71 12.73 4.36
CA LEU A 73 7.64 13.28 5.20
C LEU A 73 6.69 14.22 4.45
N GLU A 74 7.15 14.97 3.47
CA GLU A 74 6.30 15.87 2.68
C GLU A 74 5.81 15.24 1.37
N SER A 75 5.93 13.92 1.20
CA SER A 75 5.55 13.24 -0.05
C SER A 75 4.06 12.94 -0.19
N GLY A 76 3.26 13.15 0.87
CA GLY A 76 1.85 12.78 0.93
C GLY A 76 0.98 13.42 -0.17
N ASP A 77 1.37 14.61 -0.62
CA ASP A 77 0.70 15.39 -1.68
C ASP A 77 1.56 15.53 -2.94
N LYS A 78 2.54 14.64 -3.15
CA LYS A 78 3.49 14.70 -4.27
C LYS A 78 3.62 13.35 -4.98
N VAL A 79 4.25 13.37 -6.16
CA VAL A 79 4.78 12.19 -6.85
C VAL A 79 6.30 12.22 -6.70
N ARG A 80 6.81 11.45 -5.74
CA ARG A 80 8.22 11.33 -5.36
C ARG A 80 8.68 9.89 -5.55
N PHE A 81 9.99 9.71 -5.69
CA PHE A 81 10.62 8.45 -6.08
C PHE A 81 11.50 7.94 -4.93
N PHE A 82 11.43 6.66 -4.63
CA PHE A 82 12.18 6.07 -3.52
C PHE A 82 12.97 4.88 -4.04
N PHE A 83 14.28 4.91 -3.84
CA PHE A 83 15.20 3.92 -4.38
C PHE A 83 15.20 2.63 -3.56
N GLU A 84 15.53 1.51 -4.22
CA GLU A 84 15.93 0.27 -3.54
C GLU A 84 17.25 0.49 -2.79
N GLU A 85 17.40 -0.10 -1.61
CA GLU A 85 18.67 -0.04 -0.86
C GLU A 85 19.81 -0.68 -1.66
N ASP A 86 19.55 -1.85 -2.28
CA ASP A 86 20.51 -2.60 -3.08
C ASP A 86 20.82 -1.95 -4.44
N ALA A 87 20.16 -0.83 -4.78
CA ALA A 87 20.48 -0.09 -6.01
C ALA A 87 21.80 0.70 -5.90
N PHE A 88 22.38 0.81 -4.70
CA PHE A 88 23.61 1.53 -4.44
C PHE A 88 24.75 0.56 -4.12
N ASP A 89 25.95 0.88 -4.59
CA ASP A 89 27.17 0.17 -4.19
C ASP A 89 27.64 0.58 -2.78
N SER A 90 28.73 -0.02 -2.30
CA SER A 90 29.32 0.28 -0.98
C SER A 90 29.83 1.73 -0.85
N THR A 91 29.93 2.48 -1.95
CA THR A 91 30.32 3.90 -1.97
C THR A 91 29.12 4.84 -1.98
N GLY A 92 27.90 4.29 -2.05
CA GLY A 92 26.65 5.05 -2.11
C GLY A 92 26.31 5.56 -3.51
N LYS A 93 26.95 5.03 -4.56
CA LYS A 93 26.66 5.38 -5.95
C LYS A 93 25.67 4.40 -6.56
N LEU A 94 24.75 4.89 -7.39
CA LEU A 94 23.86 4.03 -8.17
C LEU A 94 24.67 3.08 -9.07
N GLN A 95 24.44 1.79 -8.90
CA GLN A 95 25.04 0.73 -9.73
C GLN A 95 24.08 0.19 -10.81
N TYR A 96 22.84 0.67 -10.82
CA TYR A 96 21.82 0.37 -11.82
C TYR A 96 21.33 1.65 -12.51
N PRO A 97 20.82 1.57 -13.76
CA PRO A 97 20.11 2.69 -14.38
C PRO A 97 18.96 3.17 -13.48
N LYS A 98 18.76 4.49 -13.38
CA LYS A 98 17.79 5.09 -12.44
C LYS A 98 16.38 4.49 -12.53
N HIS A 99 15.89 4.19 -13.74
CA HIS A 99 14.56 3.62 -13.97
C HIS A 99 14.43 2.18 -13.48
N ARG A 100 15.55 1.46 -13.30
CA ARG A 100 15.62 0.11 -12.70
C ARG A 100 15.99 0.12 -11.21
N ALA A 101 16.19 1.30 -10.62
CA ALA A 101 16.68 1.46 -9.25
C ALA A 101 15.58 1.86 -8.26
N ILE A 102 14.39 2.24 -8.76
CA ILE A 102 13.26 2.67 -7.93
C ILE A 102 12.53 1.48 -7.33
N ASN A 103 12.33 1.53 -6.01
CA ASN A 103 11.48 0.61 -5.25
C ASN A 103 10.00 1.00 -5.43
N LYS A 104 9.69 2.28 -5.18
CA LYS A 104 8.32 2.82 -5.26
C LYS A 104 8.25 4.27 -5.70
N ILE A 105 7.08 4.65 -6.20
CA ILE A 105 6.68 6.03 -6.50
C ILE A 105 5.47 6.36 -5.62
N GLY A 106 5.45 7.52 -4.95
CA GLY A 106 4.37 7.89 -4.02
C GLY A 106 4.40 9.35 -3.57
N HIS A 107 3.42 9.85 -2.84
CA HIS A 107 2.24 9.13 -2.32
C HIS A 107 0.91 9.68 -2.85
N SER A 108 0.92 10.52 -3.90
CA SER A 108 -0.29 11.19 -4.43
C SER A 108 -0.55 10.98 -5.93
N LEU A 109 -0.15 9.85 -6.52
CA LEU A 109 -0.50 9.52 -7.91
C LEU A 109 -2.01 9.59 -8.19
N HIS A 110 -2.85 9.18 -7.23
CA HIS A 110 -4.31 9.21 -7.33
C HIS A 110 -4.90 10.62 -7.49
N THR A 111 -4.17 11.68 -7.19
CA THR A 111 -4.59 13.08 -7.40
C THR A 111 -3.82 13.77 -8.52
N LEU A 112 -2.53 13.44 -8.68
CA LEU A 112 -1.61 14.19 -9.54
C LEU A 112 -1.34 13.54 -10.89
N SER A 113 -1.65 12.25 -11.09
CA SER A 113 -1.46 11.56 -12.37
C SER A 113 -2.81 11.13 -12.95
N PRO A 114 -3.22 11.69 -14.11
CA PRO A 114 -4.54 11.44 -14.68
C PRO A 114 -4.89 9.96 -14.92
N PRO A 115 -4.00 9.09 -15.43
CA PRO A 115 -4.28 7.66 -15.57
C PRO A 115 -4.63 7.00 -14.23
N PHE A 116 -3.87 7.26 -13.16
CA PHE A 116 -4.14 6.69 -11.83
C PHE A 116 -5.39 7.29 -11.17
N ALA A 117 -5.60 8.61 -11.31
CA ALA A 117 -6.78 9.30 -10.80
C ALA A 117 -8.08 8.76 -11.43
N SER A 118 -8.03 8.36 -12.70
CA SER A 118 -9.20 7.83 -13.41
C SER A 118 -9.80 6.58 -12.76
N LEU A 119 -9.00 5.79 -12.04
CA LEU A 119 -9.48 4.60 -11.33
C LEU A 119 -10.46 4.91 -10.21
N LEU A 120 -10.36 6.10 -9.60
CA LEU A 120 -11.25 6.53 -8.53
C LEU A 120 -12.60 7.06 -9.05
N THR A 121 -12.80 7.12 -10.37
CA THR A 121 -14.07 7.58 -10.94
C THR A 121 -15.19 6.55 -10.76
N PRO A 122 -16.47 6.98 -10.65
CA PRO A 122 -17.60 6.06 -10.56
C PRO A 122 -17.82 5.18 -11.80
N THR A 123 -17.16 5.50 -12.91
CA THR A 123 -17.23 4.74 -14.17
C THR A 123 -16.32 3.51 -14.19
N THR A 124 -15.36 3.41 -13.27
CA THR A 124 -14.58 2.18 -13.05
C THR A 124 -15.52 1.08 -12.55
N SER A 125 -15.37 -0.15 -13.06
CA SER A 125 -16.21 -1.29 -12.65
C SER A 125 -15.34 -2.48 -12.23
N PRO A 126 -15.42 -2.95 -10.97
CA PRO A 126 -16.18 -2.36 -9.86
C PRO A 126 -15.54 -1.06 -9.34
N ALA A 127 -16.37 -0.03 -9.07
CA ALA A 127 -15.89 1.25 -8.59
C ALA A 127 -15.32 1.13 -7.17
N PRO A 128 -14.12 1.68 -6.87
CA PRO A 128 -13.54 1.62 -5.53
C PRO A 128 -14.45 2.11 -4.41
N SER A 129 -15.25 3.14 -4.66
CA SER A 129 -16.22 3.67 -3.69
C SER A 129 -17.33 2.69 -3.35
N THR A 130 -17.82 1.95 -4.35
CA THR A 130 -18.85 0.92 -4.15
C THR A 130 -18.27 -0.27 -3.40
N ILE A 131 -17.03 -0.65 -3.70
CA ILE A 131 -16.31 -1.71 -2.98
C ILE A 131 -16.13 -1.32 -1.52
N ALA A 132 -15.58 -0.13 -1.24
CA ALA A 132 -15.32 0.33 0.12
C ALA A 132 -16.61 0.38 0.96
N ARG A 133 -17.72 0.88 0.39
CA ARG A 133 -19.04 0.88 1.05
C ARG A 133 -19.57 -0.53 1.30
N SER A 134 -19.35 -1.46 0.37
CA SER A 134 -19.74 -2.87 0.55
C SER A 134 -18.97 -3.55 1.69
N LEU A 135 -17.79 -3.04 2.03
CA LEU A 135 -16.94 -3.53 3.12
C LEU A 135 -17.08 -2.71 4.41
N GLY A 136 -18.06 -1.79 4.48
CA GLY A 136 -18.45 -1.11 5.71
C GLY A 136 -17.92 0.33 5.87
N LEU A 137 -17.19 0.89 4.91
CA LEU A 137 -16.79 2.30 4.97
C LEU A 137 -17.96 3.20 4.53
N SER A 138 -18.44 4.05 5.43
CA SER A 138 -19.56 4.96 5.22
C SER A 138 -19.14 6.19 4.41
N SER A 139 -17.96 6.75 4.72
CA SER A 139 -17.40 7.94 4.07
C SER A 139 -15.96 7.67 3.62
N PRO A 140 -15.74 6.76 2.64
CA PRO A 140 -14.40 6.34 2.27
C PRO A 140 -13.57 7.51 1.71
N GLN A 141 -12.34 7.65 2.23
CA GLN A 141 -11.37 8.65 1.79
C GLN A 141 -10.04 8.00 1.44
N VAL A 142 -9.49 8.31 0.27
CA VAL A 142 -8.17 7.87 -0.19
C VAL A 142 -7.11 8.82 0.36
N LEU A 143 -6.20 8.28 1.17
CA LEU A 143 -5.13 9.06 1.81
C LEU A 143 -3.79 8.97 1.09
N GLN A 144 -3.50 7.85 0.44
CA GLN A 144 -2.24 7.62 -0.26
C GLN A 144 -2.43 6.70 -1.45
N SER A 145 -1.51 6.81 -2.40
CA SER A 145 -1.36 5.90 -3.52
C SER A 145 0.10 5.74 -3.91
N MET A 146 0.51 4.54 -4.26
CA MET A 146 1.87 4.23 -4.66
C MET A 146 1.90 3.33 -5.90
N VAL A 147 2.97 3.43 -6.67
CA VAL A 147 3.42 2.33 -7.53
C VAL A 147 4.54 1.60 -6.80
N ILE A 148 4.49 0.27 -6.75
CA ILE A 148 5.60 -0.55 -6.24
C ILE A 148 6.18 -1.30 -7.43
N CYS A 149 7.43 -1.00 -7.80
CA CYS A 149 8.07 -1.50 -9.01
C CYS A 149 8.53 -2.95 -8.85
N LYS A 150 9.05 -3.29 -7.67
CA LYS A 150 9.62 -4.60 -7.34
C LYS A 150 10.53 -5.11 -8.46
N GLN A 151 11.60 -4.35 -8.68
CA GLN A 151 12.51 -4.48 -9.81
C GLN A 151 13.04 -5.92 -9.95
N PRO A 152 13.29 -6.41 -11.18
CA PRO A 152 13.96 -7.68 -11.38
C PRO A 152 15.25 -7.75 -10.58
N GLU A 153 15.52 -8.91 -9.98
CA GLU A 153 16.75 -9.26 -9.24
C GLU A 153 16.97 -8.52 -7.90
N ILE A 154 16.65 -7.23 -7.84
CA ILE A 154 16.96 -6.36 -6.70
C ILE A 154 15.74 -5.96 -5.86
N GLY A 155 14.52 -6.28 -6.30
CA GLY A 155 13.29 -5.85 -5.64
C GLY A 155 13.18 -6.35 -4.20
N ALA A 156 13.39 -5.47 -3.21
CA ALA A 156 13.57 -5.85 -1.81
C ALA A 156 12.31 -6.50 -1.21
N ALA A 157 12.49 -7.44 -0.28
CA ALA A 157 11.39 -8.04 0.47
C ALA A 157 10.65 -6.99 1.31
N VAL A 158 9.35 -7.20 1.53
CA VAL A 158 8.55 -6.43 2.48
C VAL A 158 8.20 -7.40 3.62
N PRO A 159 8.69 -7.16 4.85
CA PRO A 159 8.45 -8.05 5.98
C PRO A 159 6.96 -8.08 6.37
N PRO A 160 6.55 -9.08 7.18
CA PRO A 160 5.24 -9.08 7.82
C PRO A 160 4.86 -7.74 8.43
N HIS A 161 3.72 -7.19 8.02
CA HIS A 161 3.20 -5.95 8.60
C HIS A 161 1.67 -5.86 8.46
N GLN A 162 1.11 -4.84 9.10
CA GLN A 162 -0.28 -4.42 9.00
C GLN A 162 -0.30 -2.97 8.49
N ASP A 163 -1.14 -2.64 7.51
CA ASP A 163 -1.24 -1.27 6.98
C ASP A 163 -1.68 -0.27 8.07
N SER A 164 -2.53 -0.70 8.99
CA SER A 164 -3.01 0.13 10.10
C SER A 164 -1.93 0.53 11.10
N THR A 165 -0.74 -0.10 11.07
CA THR A 165 0.45 0.40 11.78
C THR A 165 0.92 1.73 11.21
N PHE A 166 0.83 1.92 9.90
CA PHE A 166 1.30 3.11 9.18
C PHE A 166 0.19 4.14 8.94
N LEU A 167 -1.05 3.66 8.77
CA LEU A 167 -2.22 4.43 8.34
C LEU A 167 -3.30 4.38 9.42
N TYR A 168 -2.93 4.75 10.64
CA TYR A 168 -3.76 4.54 11.81
C TYR A 168 -4.95 5.51 11.84
N THR A 169 -6.14 4.98 12.11
CA THR A 169 -7.30 5.75 12.58
C THR A 169 -7.73 5.19 13.92
N SER A 170 -8.45 5.97 14.72
CA SER A 170 -9.04 5.48 15.97
C SER A 170 -10.57 5.41 15.86
N PRO A 171 -11.17 4.19 15.75
CA PRO A 171 -10.51 2.88 15.61
C PRO A 171 -9.94 2.63 14.19
N PRO A 172 -9.05 1.63 14.00
CA PRO A 172 -8.46 1.28 12.70
C PRO A 172 -9.51 1.05 11.61
N SER A 173 -9.27 1.61 10.42
CA SER A 173 -10.21 1.54 9.29
C SER A 173 -9.55 1.39 7.91
N ALA A 174 -8.23 1.22 7.85
CA ALA A 174 -7.51 1.17 6.58
C ALA A 174 -7.97 -0.01 5.71
N LEU A 175 -8.14 0.26 4.42
CA LEU A 175 -8.48 -0.70 3.38
C LEU A 175 -7.54 -0.49 2.19
N GLY A 176 -6.70 -1.48 1.90
CA GLY A 176 -5.78 -1.48 0.77
C GLY A 176 -6.45 -1.97 -0.51
N PHE A 177 -6.23 -1.25 -1.60
CA PHE A 177 -6.55 -1.66 -2.96
C PHE A 177 -5.23 -1.86 -3.70
N TRP A 178 -4.92 -3.11 -4.07
CA TRP A 178 -3.68 -3.48 -4.74
C TRP A 178 -3.98 -4.05 -6.11
N TYR A 179 -3.59 -3.35 -7.18
CA TYR A 179 -3.82 -3.74 -8.56
C TYR A 179 -2.52 -4.25 -9.20
N ALA A 180 -2.56 -5.50 -9.64
CA ALA A 180 -1.49 -6.08 -10.44
C ALA A 180 -1.41 -5.39 -11.81
N LEU A 181 -0.30 -4.71 -12.11
CA LEU A 181 -0.06 -4.20 -13.47
C LEU A 181 0.76 -5.20 -14.29
N GLU A 182 1.60 -5.99 -13.63
CA GLU A 182 2.25 -7.18 -14.18
C GLU A 182 1.79 -8.44 -13.42
N ASP A 183 2.03 -9.62 -13.99
CA ASP A 183 1.82 -10.89 -13.29
C ASP A 183 2.64 -10.92 -12.00
N ALA A 184 1.99 -11.29 -10.89
CA ALA A 184 2.65 -11.48 -9.61
C ALA A 184 2.69 -12.98 -9.29
N THR A 185 3.90 -13.54 -9.32
CA THR A 185 4.18 -14.95 -9.08
C THR A 185 5.03 -15.13 -7.84
N ARG A 186 5.19 -16.37 -7.41
CA ARG A 186 6.10 -16.72 -6.31
C ARG A 186 7.52 -16.21 -6.56
N GLU A 187 8.02 -16.33 -7.79
CA GLU A 187 9.41 -16.03 -8.14
C GLU A 187 9.71 -14.53 -8.21
N ASN A 188 8.71 -13.69 -8.52
CA ASN A 188 8.87 -12.24 -8.60
C ASN A 188 8.28 -11.48 -7.39
N GLY A 189 8.00 -12.20 -6.30
CA GLY A 189 7.58 -11.62 -5.02
C GLY A 189 6.13 -11.14 -5.02
N CYS A 190 5.20 -12.07 -5.31
CA CYS A 190 3.77 -11.88 -5.01
C CYS A 190 3.54 -11.65 -3.51
N LEU A 191 2.33 -11.22 -3.16
CA LEU A 191 1.94 -11.09 -1.77
C LEU A 191 1.82 -12.47 -1.11
N SER A 192 2.06 -12.52 0.20
CA SER A 192 1.64 -13.62 1.06
C SER A 192 0.79 -13.06 2.19
N PHE A 193 -0.30 -13.74 2.51
CA PHE A 193 -1.26 -13.32 3.54
C PHE A 193 -1.30 -14.35 4.65
N LEU A 194 -1.53 -13.92 5.89
CA LEU A 194 -1.90 -14.82 6.97
C LEU A 194 -3.42 -14.75 7.17
N PRO A 195 -4.21 -15.64 6.54
CA PRO A 195 -5.67 -15.50 6.48
C PRO A 195 -6.30 -15.48 7.87
N GLY A 196 -7.22 -14.55 8.11
CA GLY A 196 -7.91 -14.39 9.39
C GLY A 196 -7.14 -13.62 10.46
N SER A 197 -5.86 -13.31 10.23
CA SER A 197 -5.03 -12.59 11.21
C SER A 197 -5.57 -11.22 11.60
N HIS A 198 -6.34 -10.55 10.75
CA HIS A 198 -6.98 -9.27 11.06
C HIS A 198 -7.93 -9.30 12.27
N LYS A 199 -8.36 -10.48 12.71
CA LYS A 199 -9.28 -10.69 13.84
C LYS A 199 -8.58 -10.82 15.20
N TRP A 200 -7.32 -11.24 15.21
CA TRP A 200 -6.58 -11.56 16.44
C TRP A 200 -5.21 -10.86 16.52
N ALA A 201 -4.57 -10.55 15.39
CA ALA A 201 -3.34 -9.78 15.36
C ALA A 201 -3.65 -8.31 15.62
N ALA A 202 -3.41 -7.87 16.86
CA ALA A 202 -3.60 -6.50 17.26
C ALA A 202 -2.60 -5.57 16.56
N VAL A 203 -3.05 -4.37 16.14
CA VAL A 203 -2.14 -3.30 15.71
C VAL A 203 -1.38 -2.82 16.95
N GLY A 204 -0.24 -3.45 17.22
CA GLY A 204 0.53 -3.26 18.46
C GLY A 204 1.41 -2.01 18.45
N LYS A 205 1.87 -1.60 17.25
CA LYS A 205 2.73 -0.43 17.06
C LYS A 205 2.07 0.58 16.13
N ARG A 206 2.59 1.80 16.13
CA ARG A 206 2.26 2.87 15.19
C ARG A 206 3.52 3.50 14.63
N PHE A 207 3.52 3.78 13.33
CA PHE A 207 4.57 4.54 12.66
C PHE A 207 4.16 6.02 12.58
N VAL A 208 4.87 6.84 13.33
CA VAL A 208 4.47 8.22 13.63
C VAL A 208 5.59 9.21 13.33
N ARG A 209 5.25 10.49 13.16
CA ARG A 209 6.19 11.60 13.23
C ARG A 209 6.70 11.72 14.66
N LYS A 210 8.00 11.95 14.78
CA LYS A 210 8.62 12.35 16.05
C LYS A 210 8.05 13.70 16.49
N ALA A 211 7.86 13.87 17.79
CA ALA A 211 7.29 15.10 18.35
C ALA A 211 8.16 16.34 18.10
N ASP A 212 9.47 16.15 17.90
CA ASP A 212 10.44 17.21 17.59
C ASP A 212 10.53 17.55 16.09
N GLY A 213 9.78 16.85 15.23
CA GLY A 213 9.79 17.04 13.78
C GLY A 213 11.00 16.45 13.04
N SER A 214 11.92 15.79 13.73
CA SER A 214 13.19 15.29 13.15
C SER A 214 13.07 14.04 12.28
N GLY A 215 11.86 13.56 12.01
CA GLY A 215 11.64 12.33 11.24
C GLY A 215 10.47 11.50 11.75
N THR A 216 10.61 10.19 11.64
CA THR A 216 9.62 9.20 12.07
C THR A 216 10.18 8.22 13.09
N GLU A 217 9.28 7.56 13.82
CA GLU A 217 9.59 6.53 14.81
C GLU A 217 8.44 5.53 14.91
N PHE A 218 8.73 4.34 15.42
CA PHE A 218 7.70 3.41 15.88
C PHE A 218 7.42 3.62 17.37
N VAL A 219 6.15 3.74 17.73
CA VAL A 219 5.68 3.81 19.13
C VAL A 219 4.68 2.71 19.41
N GLU A 220 4.52 2.34 20.67
CA GLU A 220 3.45 1.42 21.09
C GLU A 220 2.07 2.04 20.84
N ASN A 221 1.11 1.20 20.44
CA ASN A 221 -0.27 1.62 20.23
C ASN A 221 -1.06 1.55 21.53
N GLU A 222 -1.32 2.71 22.13
CA GLU A 222 -2.18 2.87 23.31
C GLU A 222 -3.68 3.01 22.98
N GLY A 223 -4.02 3.16 21.69
CA GLY A 223 -5.40 3.31 21.21
C GLY A 223 -6.07 1.97 20.85
N PRO A 224 -7.27 2.02 20.23
CA PRO A 224 -7.91 0.85 19.67
C PRO A 224 -7.00 0.08 18.71
N LYS A 225 -6.87 -1.24 18.93
CA LYS A 225 -6.00 -2.11 18.12
C LYS A 225 -6.73 -2.84 17.00
N PHE A 226 -8.06 -2.71 16.97
CA PHE A 226 -8.96 -3.36 16.02
C PHE A 226 -10.07 -2.40 15.55
N PRO A 227 -10.65 -2.61 14.36
CA PRO A 227 -11.78 -1.84 13.87
C PRO A 227 -12.98 -1.86 14.84
N ALA A 228 -13.88 -0.87 14.69
CA ALA A 228 -15.08 -0.75 15.51
C ALA A 228 -15.91 -2.05 15.51
N GLY A 229 -16.21 -2.58 16.70
CA GLY A 229 -17.00 -3.81 16.84
C GLY A 229 -16.30 -5.09 16.35
N GLN A 230 -15.01 -5.02 16.04
CA GLN A 230 -14.18 -6.14 15.61
C GLN A 230 -13.02 -6.35 16.60
N GLY A 231 -12.42 -7.54 16.58
CA GLY A 231 -11.25 -7.88 17.39
C GLY A 231 -11.54 -8.63 18.68
N GLY A 232 -10.48 -8.86 19.46
CA GLY A 232 -10.54 -9.68 20.66
C GLY A 232 -10.60 -11.17 20.34
N GLY A 233 -9.81 -11.61 19.35
CA GLY A 233 -9.71 -12.98 18.86
C GLY A 233 -9.88 -14.01 19.97
N LYS A 234 -10.61 -15.09 19.68
CA LYS A 234 -10.81 -16.16 20.66
C LYS A 234 -9.46 -16.81 20.97
N GLU A 235 -9.23 -17.17 22.23
CA GLU A 235 -8.08 -18.00 22.61
C GLU A 235 -7.98 -19.20 21.67
N GLY A 236 -6.84 -19.36 20.99
CA GLY A 236 -6.59 -20.44 20.02
C GLY A 236 -6.78 -20.10 18.54
N GLU A 237 -7.15 -18.87 18.18
CA GLU A 237 -7.12 -18.40 16.77
C GLU A 237 -5.74 -17.89 16.32
N GLU A 238 -4.77 -17.78 17.24
CA GLU A 238 -3.40 -17.35 16.97
C GLU A 238 -2.61 -18.43 16.21
N GLY A 239 -1.94 -18.03 15.13
CA GLY A 239 -1.13 -18.90 14.29
C GLY A 239 -1.70 -19.08 12.89
N GLY A 240 -1.11 -20.00 12.14
CA GLY A 240 -1.43 -20.26 10.73
C GLY A 240 -0.22 -20.10 9.82
N GLU A 241 -0.41 -20.45 8.55
CA GLU A 241 0.62 -20.35 7.53
C GLU A 241 0.33 -19.18 6.58
N TYR A 242 1.40 -18.54 6.13
CA TYR A 242 1.29 -17.56 5.06
C TYR A 242 0.91 -18.26 3.75
N VAL A 243 -0.19 -17.81 3.14
CA VAL A 243 -0.69 -18.29 1.85
C VAL A 243 -0.24 -17.33 0.75
N MET A 244 0.37 -17.87 -0.30
CA MET A 244 0.80 -17.12 -1.48
C MET A 244 -0.41 -16.64 -2.29
N GLY A 245 -0.44 -15.35 -2.63
CA GLY A 245 -1.44 -14.71 -3.47
C GLY A 245 -0.94 -14.43 -4.88
N GLU A 246 -0.64 -15.48 -5.65
CA GLU A 246 -0.26 -15.33 -7.06
C GLU A 246 -1.44 -14.85 -7.89
N VAL A 247 -1.24 -13.82 -8.71
CA VAL A 247 -2.29 -13.21 -9.52
C VAL A 247 -1.78 -12.78 -10.89
N LYS A 248 -2.69 -12.70 -11.85
CA LYS A 248 -2.41 -12.16 -13.19
C LYS A 248 -2.54 -10.65 -13.23
N ALA A 249 -1.85 -10.02 -14.17
CA ALA A 249 -2.05 -8.61 -14.49
C ALA A 249 -3.55 -8.29 -14.66
N GLY A 250 -3.98 -7.15 -14.13
CA GLY A 250 -5.37 -6.71 -14.07
C GLY A 250 -6.16 -7.22 -12.86
N SER A 251 -5.58 -8.09 -12.02
CA SER A 251 -6.25 -8.52 -10.77
C SER A 251 -6.20 -7.43 -9.71
N LEU A 252 -7.28 -7.31 -8.92
CA LEU A 252 -7.34 -6.52 -7.70
C LEU A 252 -7.23 -7.44 -6.48
N VAL A 253 -6.39 -7.06 -5.53
CA VAL A 253 -6.37 -7.63 -4.18
C VAL A 253 -6.85 -6.56 -3.21
N LEU A 254 -7.92 -6.85 -2.48
CA LEU A 254 -8.37 -6.05 -1.35
C LEU A 254 -7.69 -6.55 -0.08
N ILE A 255 -7.20 -5.62 0.74
CA ILE A 255 -6.40 -5.93 1.93
C ILE A 255 -7.01 -5.21 3.13
N HIS A 256 -7.43 -5.95 4.14
CA HIS A 256 -7.88 -5.39 5.41
C HIS A 256 -6.68 -4.77 6.16
N GLY A 257 -6.83 -3.58 6.73
CA GLY A 257 -5.73 -2.83 7.36
C GLY A 257 -4.98 -3.58 8.47
N ASN A 258 -5.68 -4.44 9.21
CA ASN A 258 -5.10 -5.31 10.23
C ASN A 258 -4.60 -6.67 9.72
N LEU A 259 -4.70 -7.00 8.43
CA LEU A 259 -4.22 -8.29 7.92
C LEU A 259 -2.69 -8.31 7.93
N LEU A 260 -2.10 -9.33 8.55
CA LEU A 260 -0.68 -9.62 8.41
C LEU A 260 -0.38 -10.10 7.00
N HIS A 261 0.43 -9.33 6.28
CA HIS A 261 0.84 -9.66 4.92
C HIS A 261 2.30 -9.26 4.67
N LYS A 262 2.93 -9.89 3.67
CA LYS A 262 4.33 -9.70 3.31
C LYS A 262 4.55 -9.90 1.81
N SER A 263 5.75 -9.63 1.32
CA SER A 263 6.20 -10.11 0.01
C SER A 263 7.68 -10.47 0.03
N GLU A 264 8.04 -11.59 -0.58
CA GLU A 264 9.44 -12.01 -0.68
C GLU A 264 10.22 -11.13 -1.66
N ARG A 265 11.56 -11.24 -1.64
CA ARG A 265 12.43 -10.56 -2.60
C ARG A 265 12.13 -11.05 -4.03
N ASN A 266 12.17 -10.14 -5.01
CA ASN A 266 12.12 -10.53 -6.42
C ASN A 266 13.51 -10.99 -6.86
N THR A 267 13.71 -12.30 -6.97
CA THR A 267 14.96 -12.89 -7.44
C THR A 267 14.92 -13.26 -8.93
N SER A 268 13.81 -12.94 -9.61
CA SER A 268 13.59 -13.29 -11.01
C SER A 268 14.09 -12.21 -11.96
N GLY A 269 14.20 -12.56 -13.25
CA GLY A 269 14.47 -11.61 -14.33
C GLY A 269 13.23 -10.84 -14.83
N LYS A 270 12.09 -10.92 -14.15
CA LYS A 270 10.84 -10.24 -14.53
C LYS A 270 10.45 -9.19 -13.49
N GLY A 271 9.84 -8.10 -13.94
CA GLY A 271 9.26 -7.08 -13.05
C GLY A 271 8.03 -7.61 -12.32
N ARG A 272 7.61 -6.85 -11.30
CA ARG A 272 6.31 -7.01 -10.63
C ARG A 272 5.78 -5.63 -10.25
N ILE A 273 5.45 -4.83 -11.26
CA ILE A 273 4.86 -3.51 -11.07
C ILE A 273 3.40 -3.67 -10.65
N ILE A 274 3.05 -2.96 -9.57
CA ILE A 274 1.66 -2.80 -9.10
C ILE A 274 1.34 -1.34 -8.83
N TYR A 275 0.05 -1.03 -8.85
CA TYR A 275 -0.49 0.20 -8.31
C TYR A 275 -1.29 -0.12 -7.05
N THR A 276 -1.12 0.67 -5.99
CA THR A 276 -1.86 0.50 -4.74
C THR A 276 -2.33 1.83 -4.22
N PHE A 277 -3.53 1.88 -3.62
CA PHE A 277 -3.97 3.00 -2.80
C PHE A 277 -4.67 2.50 -1.56
N HIS A 278 -4.78 3.38 -0.56
CA HIS A 278 -5.42 3.05 0.71
C HIS A 278 -6.56 4.01 0.98
N ALA A 279 -7.70 3.43 1.34
CA ALA A 279 -8.87 4.16 1.82
C ALA A 279 -9.02 3.99 3.34
N ILE A 280 -9.61 4.98 4.00
CA ILE A 280 -10.01 4.96 5.42
C ILE A 280 -11.45 5.42 5.58
N GLU A 281 -12.03 5.18 6.75
CA GLU A 281 -13.29 5.80 7.16
C GLU A 281 -13.06 7.29 7.47
N GLY A 282 -13.72 8.16 6.71
CA GLY A 282 -13.55 9.60 6.80
C GLY A 282 -14.05 10.23 8.10
N ASP A 283 -14.96 9.55 8.80
CA ASP A 283 -15.50 10.00 10.09
C ASP A 283 -14.70 9.45 11.29
N ALA A 284 -13.70 8.60 11.06
CA ALA A 284 -12.82 8.10 12.11
C ALA A 284 -11.82 9.18 12.55
N VAL A 285 -11.36 9.10 13.80
CA VAL A 285 -10.34 10.03 14.31
C VAL A 285 -9.01 9.73 13.61
N TYR A 286 -8.52 10.70 12.85
CA TYR A 286 -7.19 10.64 12.21
C TYR A 286 -6.15 11.27 13.12
N ASP A 287 -5.11 10.53 13.45
CA ASP A 287 -4.13 10.95 14.44
C ASP A 287 -3.08 11.90 13.85
N GLU A 288 -2.88 13.04 14.49
CA GLU A 288 -1.95 14.10 14.07
C GLU A 288 -0.47 13.67 14.05
N ARG A 289 -0.14 12.58 14.74
CA ARG A 289 1.20 12.00 14.70
C ARG A 289 1.40 11.02 13.56
N ASN A 290 0.39 10.65 12.78
CA ASN A 290 0.62 9.79 11.61
C ASN A 290 1.70 10.39 10.69
N TRP A 291 2.57 9.55 10.13
CA TRP A 291 3.62 10.05 9.22
C TRP A 291 3.03 10.83 8.04
N LEU A 292 1.90 10.36 7.49
CA LEU A 292 1.15 11.04 6.45
C LEU A 292 0.11 11.97 7.09
N GLN A 293 0.15 13.25 6.73
CA GLN A 293 -0.83 14.24 7.16
C GLN A 293 -1.72 14.66 5.98
N PRO A 294 -3.01 14.99 6.22
CA PRO A 294 -3.89 15.42 5.15
C PRO A 294 -3.40 16.72 4.49
N PRO A 295 -3.56 16.88 3.16
CA PRO A 295 -3.28 18.15 2.51
C PRO A 295 -4.34 19.20 2.91
N ALA A 296 -4.12 20.47 2.52
CA ALA A 296 -5.01 21.59 2.88
C ALA A 296 -6.49 21.39 2.49
N GLY A 297 -6.79 20.52 1.50
CA GLY A 297 -8.15 20.16 1.08
C GLY A 297 -8.74 18.90 1.71
N GLY A 298 -7.99 18.25 2.61
CA GLY A 298 -8.33 16.92 3.15
C GLY A 298 -8.02 15.78 2.16
N PHE A 299 -8.29 14.55 2.58
CA PHE A 299 -8.12 13.37 1.75
C PHE A 299 -9.19 13.27 0.65
N THR A 300 -8.90 12.48 -0.39
CA THR A 300 -9.74 12.37 -1.59
C THR A 300 -10.98 11.53 -1.27
N LYS A 301 -12.17 12.12 -1.32
CA LYS A 301 -13.45 11.41 -1.09
C LYS A 301 -13.84 10.59 -2.32
N ILE A 302 -14.29 9.35 -2.11
CA ILE A 302 -14.76 8.46 -3.19
C ILE A 302 -16.20 7.96 -3.00
#